data_AF-A0A151F243-F1
#
_entry.id   AF-A0A151F243-F1
#
_cell.length_a   1.000
_cell.length_b   1.000
_cell.length_c   1.000
_cell.angle_alpha   90.00
_cell.angle_beta   90.00
_cell.angle_gamma   90.00
#
_symmetry.space_group_name_H-M   'P 1'
#
loop_
_entity.id
_entity.type
_entity.pdbx_description
1 polymer ?
#
loop_
_entity_poly.entity_id
_entity_poly.type
_entity_poly.pdbx_seq_one_letter_code
_entity_poly.pdbx_strand_id
1 'polypeptide(L)'
;MEIYPEIARCVSCNTCTKSCPQDIEVMKYIQRAVRGDISKCAEISFDCIQCGLCAMRCPADIKHYHVSQLARRLRGKYLDTKSKNLASRLKEIENRKYDSEIEKIIKLNKNEIMDLYKNRKIEAEEEGKGGD
;
A
#
# COMPACT_ATOMS: atom_id res chain seq x y z
N MET A 1 3.16 23.70 -6.36
CA MET A 1 1.70 23.55 -6.59
C MET A 1 1.37 23.27 -8.07
N GLU A 2 2.30 22.68 -8.84
CA GLU A 2 2.12 22.54 -10.30
C GLU A 2 1.35 21.27 -10.71
N ILE A 3 1.49 20.17 -9.95
CA ILE A 3 0.94 18.86 -10.34
C ILE A 3 -0.53 18.68 -9.94
N TYR A 4 -0.91 19.21 -8.76
CA TYR A 4 -2.27 19.15 -8.22
C TYR A 4 -2.67 20.52 -7.64
N PRO A 5 -2.90 21.56 -8.46
CA PRO A 5 -3.23 22.90 -7.96
C PRO A 5 -4.58 22.94 -7.23
N GLU A 6 -5.49 22.03 -7.54
CA GLU A 6 -6.84 21.98 -6.95
C GLU A 6 -6.83 21.66 -5.45
N ILE A 7 -5.78 21.03 -4.91
CA ILE A 7 -5.70 20.77 -3.45
C ILE A 7 -5.66 22.07 -2.63
N ALA A 8 -5.17 23.17 -3.22
CA ALA A 8 -5.18 24.49 -2.59
C ALA A 8 -6.61 25.06 -2.44
N ARG A 9 -7.58 24.53 -3.19
CA ARG A 9 -9.00 24.91 -3.12
C ARG A 9 -9.75 24.13 -2.03
N CYS A 10 -9.07 23.30 -1.24
CA CYS A 10 -9.69 22.54 -0.16
C CYS A 10 -10.31 23.48 0.89
N VAL A 11 -11.63 23.42 1.05
CA VAL A 11 -12.39 24.22 2.05
C VAL A 11 -12.56 23.53 3.40
N SER A 12 -11.82 22.44 3.66
CA SER A 12 -11.85 21.71 4.94
C SER A 12 -13.25 21.28 5.42
N CYS A 13 -14.16 20.96 4.50
CA CYS A 13 -15.54 20.54 4.83
C CYS A 13 -15.66 19.14 5.43
N ASN A 14 -14.58 18.34 5.42
CA ASN A 14 -14.49 16.99 5.97
C ASN A 14 -15.43 15.93 5.36
N THR A 15 -16.17 16.24 4.29
CA THR A 15 -17.08 15.28 3.62
C THR A 15 -16.33 14.06 3.06
N CYS A 16 -15.12 14.26 2.54
CA CYS A 16 -14.29 13.21 1.99
C CYS A 16 -13.89 12.14 3.02
N THR A 17 -13.58 12.55 4.26
CA THR A 17 -13.31 11.65 5.38
C THR A 17 -14.56 10.83 5.73
N LYS A 18 -15.71 11.49 5.90
CA LYS A 18 -16.98 10.84 6.23
C LYS A 18 -17.46 9.85 5.15
N SER A 19 -17.06 10.06 3.90
CA SER A 19 -17.41 9.18 2.79
C SER A 19 -16.48 7.98 2.61
N CYS A 20 -15.37 7.92 3.35
CA CYS A 20 -14.37 6.87 3.15
C CYS A 20 -14.85 5.55 3.78
N PRO A 21 -14.98 4.45 3.01
CA PRO A 21 -15.38 3.15 3.55
C PRO A 21 -14.24 2.41 4.28
N GLN A 22 -13.08 3.04 4.38
CA GLN A 22 -11.90 2.53 5.09
C GLN A 22 -11.56 3.41 6.30
N ASP A 23 -12.47 4.30 6.70
CA ASP A 23 -12.30 5.22 7.84
C ASP A 23 -11.02 6.07 7.80
N ILE A 24 -10.50 6.33 6.59
CA ILE A 24 -9.30 7.13 6.39
C ILE A 24 -9.62 8.60 6.68
N GLU A 25 -8.73 9.28 7.40
CA GLU A 25 -8.76 10.74 7.59
C GLU A 25 -8.39 11.49 6.29
N VAL A 26 -9.26 11.39 5.27
CA VAL A 26 -8.98 11.86 3.91
C VAL A 26 -8.65 13.35 3.84
N MET A 27 -9.44 14.17 4.55
CA MET A 27 -9.18 15.61 4.63
C MET A 27 -7.78 15.89 5.20
N LYS A 28 -7.36 15.11 6.20
CA LYS A 28 -6.07 15.31 6.88
C LYS A 28 -4.90 15.03 5.94
N TYR A 29 -4.92 13.96 5.15
CA TYR A 29 -3.81 13.74 4.21
C TYR A 29 -3.77 14.79 3.09
N ILE A 30 -4.92 15.34 2.66
CA ILE A 30 -4.91 16.48 1.71
C ILE A 30 -4.28 17.71 2.36
N GLN A 31 -4.59 17.98 3.63
CA GLN A 31 -3.95 19.07 4.36
C GLN A 31 -2.43 18.85 4.53
N ARG A 32 -1.96 17.60 4.60
CA ARG A 32 -0.52 17.27 4.53
C ARG A 32 0.05 17.52 3.15
N ALA A 33 -0.64 17.11 2.09
CA ALA A 33 -0.24 17.37 0.71
C ALA A 33 -0.11 18.87 0.40
N VAL A 34 -1.05 19.71 0.88
CA VAL A 34 -1.00 21.18 0.74
C VAL A 34 0.27 21.76 1.36
N ARG A 35 0.73 21.20 2.48
CA ARG A 35 1.97 21.60 3.20
C ARG A 35 3.24 20.98 2.60
N GLY A 36 3.13 20.14 1.58
CA GLY A 36 4.26 19.40 1.01
C GLY A 36 4.75 18.24 1.90
N ASP A 37 4.01 17.84 2.93
CA ASP A 37 4.37 16.74 3.83
C ASP A 37 4.01 15.39 3.17
N ILE A 38 4.88 14.95 2.27
CA ILE A 38 4.72 13.71 1.49
C ILE A 38 4.67 12.49 2.41
N SER A 39 5.52 12.46 3.44
CA SER A 39 5.64 11.31 4.35
C SER A 39 4.32 11.06 5.10
N LYS A 40 3.77 12.09 5.76
CA LYS A 40 2.47 11.95 6.45
C LYS A 40 1.30 11.80 5.50
N CYS A 41 1.34 12.41 4.32
CA CYS A 41 0.32 12.17 3.31
C CYS A 41 0.27 10.68 2.90
N ALA A 42 1.43 10.05 2.70
CA ALA A 42 1.54 8.64 2.35
C ALA A 42 1.14 7.71 3.50
N GLU A 43 1.53 8.02 4.73
CA GLU A 43 1.20 7.25 5.95
C GLU A 43 -0.31 7.21 6.20
N ILE A 44 -0.97 8.36 6.25
CA ILE A 44 -2.41 8.45 6.54
C ILE A 44 -3.24 7.79 5.43
N SER A 45 -2.75 7.79 4.20
CA SER A 45 -3.47 7.26 3.03
C SER A 45 -3.11 5.82 2.68
N PHE A 46 -2.39 5.10 3.54
CA PHE A 46 -1.84 3.79 3.23
C PHE A 46 -2.91 2.79 2.79
N ASP A 47 -4.01 2.71 3.53
CA ASP A 47 -5.12 1.77 3.27
C ASP A 47 -6.10 2.24 2.17
N CYS A 48 -5.73 3.27 1.41
CA CYS A 48 -6.59 3.80 0.36
C CYS A 48 -6.75 2.80 -0.81
N ILE A 49 -7.94 2.21 -0.91
CA ILE A 49 -8.34 1.31 -2.01
C ILE A 49 -8.74 2.03 -3.31
N GLN A 50 -8.58 3.36 -3.37
CA GLN A 50 -8.87 4.19 -4.54
C GLN A 50 -10.29 4.09 -5.12
N CYS A 51 -11.31 3.86 -4.27
CA CYS A 51 -12.71 3.72 -4.71
C CYS A 51 -13.37 5.00 -5.25
N GLY A 52 -12.77 6.18 -5.05
CA GLY A 52 -13.25 7.45 -5.61
C GLY A 52 -14.42 8.13 -4.88
N LEU A 53 -15.02 7.53 -3.85
CA LEU A 53 -16.16 8.09 -3.11
C LEU A 53 -15.88 9.50 -2.53
N CYS A 54 -14.66 9.71 -2.03
CA CYS A 54 -14.21 10.99 -1.50
C CYS A 54 -14.10 12.08 -2.57
N ALA A 55 -13.76 11.73 -3.80
CA ALA A 55 -13.67 12.67 -4.92
C ALA A 55 -15.06 13.06 -5.40
N MET A 56 -16.00 12.11 -5.51
CA MET A 56 -17.38 12.36 -5.93
C MET A 56 -18.11 13.37 -5.02
N ARG A 57 -17.77 13.40 -3.73
CA ARG A 57 -18.38 14.30 -2.74
C ARG A 57 -17.61 15.61 -2.54
N CYS A 58 -16.53 15.84 -3.29
CA CYS A 58 -15.68 17.00 -3.08
C CYS A 58 -16.21 18.24 -3.81
N PRO A 59 -16.56 19.32 -3.10
CA PRO A 59 -16.98 20.57 -3.77
C PRO A 59 -15.84 21.27 -4.52
N ALA A 60 -14.58 20.95 -4.19
CA ALA A 60 -13.39 21.48 -4.84
C ALA A 60 -12.86 20.59 -5.98
N ASP A 61 -13.61 19.53 -6.34
CA ASP A 61 -13.28 18.53 -7.36
C ASP A 61 -11.89 17.87 -7.21
N ILE A 62 -11.42 17.70 -5.97
CA ILE A 62 -10.11 17.10 -5.68
C ILE A 62 -10.14 15.59 -5.96
N LYS A 63 -9.21 15.10 -6.79
CA LYS A 63 -9.01 13.64 -7.01
C LYS A 63 -8.10 13.04 -5.93
N HIS A 64 -8.62 13.00 -4.71
CA HIS A 64 -7.90 12.66 -3.48
C HIS A 64 -7.05 11.37 -3.56
N TYR A 65 -7.59 10.33 -4.20
CA TYR A 65 -6.94 9.03 -4.35
C TYR A 65 -5.73 9.06 -5.30
N HIS A 66 -5.68 10.00 -6.25
CA HIS A 66 -4.50 10.21 -7.12
C HIS A 66 -3.43 11.04 -6.41
N VAL A 67 -3.82 12.05 -5.65
CA VAL A 67 -2.91 12.82 -4.77
C VAL A 67 -2.20 11.88 -3.79
N SER A 68 -2.96 11.02 -3.12
CA SER A 68 -2.40 10.05 -2.18
C SER A 68 -1.54 8.98 -2.86
N GLN A 69 -1.92 8.50 -4.04
CA GLN A 69 -1.09 7.56 -4.81
C GLN A 69 0.27 8.18 -5.17
N LEU A 70 0.29 9.45 -5.59
CA LEU A 70 1.54 10.16 -5.83
C LEU A 70 2.39 10.21 -4.56
N ALA A 71 1.81 10.61 -3.42
CA ALA A 71 2.53 10.67 -2.15
C ALA A 71 3.15 9.32 -1.78
N ARG A 72 2.40 8.21 -1.87
CA ARG A 72 2.90 6.86 -1.59
C ARG A 72 4.03 6.44 -2.54
N ARG A 73 3.92 6.77 -3.83
CA ARG A 73 4.99 6.52 -4.82
C ARG A 73 6.26 7.32 -4.55
N LEU A 74 6.11 8.60 -4.20
CA LEU A 74 7.24 9.45 -3.85
C LEU A 74 7.93 8.97 -2.57
N ARG A 75 7.15 8.62 -1.53
CA ARG A 75 7.69 8.06 -0.29
C ARG A 75 8.47 6.77 -0.56
N GLY A 76 7.87 5.80 -1.27
CA GLY A 76 8.54 4.53 -1.57
C GLY A 76 9.76 4.65 -2.50
N LYS A 77 9.82 5.69 -3.34
CA LYS A 77 10.97 5.92 -4.24
C LYS A 77 12.12 6.66 -3.56
N TYR A 78 11.83 7.68 -2.76
CA TYR A 78 12.82 8.65 -2.30
C TYR A 78 13.02 8.71 -0.77
N LEU A 79 12.08 8.23 0.04
CA LEU A 79 12.12 8.37 1.49
C LEU A 79 12.31 7.03 2.21
N ASP A 80 11.59 5.99 1.77
CA ASP A 80 11.64 4.68 2.44
C ASP A 80 12.96 3.94 2.11
N THR A 81 13.51 3.25 3.11
CA THR A 81 14.70 2.42 2.94
C THR A 81 14.39 1.18 2.11
N LYS A 82 15.40 0.64 1.42
CA LYS A 82 15.23 -0.61 0.67
C LYS A 82 15.08 -1.78 1.64
N SER A 83 14.03 -2.58 1.43
CA SER A 83 13.79 -3.77 2.24
C SER A 83 14.94 -4.78 2.10
N LYS A 84 15.52 -5.19 3.23
CA LYS A 84 16.51 -6.28 3.29
C LYS A 84 15.90 -7.61 2.82
N ASN A 85 14.62 -7.84 3.12
CA ASN A 85 13.88 -9.03 2.69
C ASN A 85 13.77 -9.08 1.17
N LEU A 86 13.52 -7.94 0.51
CA LEU A 86 13.51 -7.88 -0.96
C LEU A 86 14.87 -8.26 -1.55
N ALA A 87 15.96 -7.71 -1.01
CA ALA A 87 17.31 -8.05 -1.48
C ALA A 87 17.64 -9.54 -1.28
N SER A 88 17.25 -10.12 -0.13
CA SER A 88 17.39 -11.55 0.11
C SER A 88 16.58 -12.36 -0.90
N ARG A 89 15.31 -12.00 -1.13
CA ARG A 89 14.42 -12.73 -2.02
C ARG A 89 14.88 -12.68 -3.48
N LEU A 90 15.43 -11.56 -3.93
CA LEU A 90 16.02 -11.45 -5.26
C LEU A 90 17.16 -12.45 -5.46
N LYS A 91 18.08 -12.57 -4.48
CA LYS A 91 19.15 -13.58 -4.52
C LYS A 91 18.62 -15.01 -4.53
N GLU A 92 17.56 -15.29 -3.77
CA GLU A 92 16.92 -16.62 -3.76
C GLU A 92 16.31 -16.98 -5.12
N ILE A 93 15.72 -15.99 -5.81
CA ILE A 93 15.16 -16.15 -7.16
C ILE A 93 16.28 -16.36 -8.18
N GLU A 94 17.33 -15.54 -8.15
CA GLU A 94 18.50 -15.69 -9.03
C GLU A 94 19.14 -17.08 -8.89
N ASN A 95 19.22 -17.59 -7.65
CA ASN A 95 19.76 -18.90 -7.34
C ASN A 95 18.76 -20.05 -7.57
N ARG A 96 17.54 -19.78 -8.05
CA ARG A 96 16.51 -20.80 -8.29
C ARG A 96 16.23 -21.69 -7.07
N LYS A 97 16.36 -21.12 -5.87
CA LYS A 97 16.35 -21.85 -4.59
C LYS A 97 15.09 -22.71 -4.42
N TYR A 98 13.96 -22.25 -4.93
CA TYR A 98 12.64 -22.89 -4.74
C TYR A 98 12.11 -23.60 -5.99
N ASP A 99 12.83 -23.62 -7.12
CA ASP A 99 12.33 -24.18 -8.37
C ASP A 99 11.94 -25.65 -8.22
N SER A 100 12.79 -26.46 -7.59
CA SER A 100 12.53 -27.89 -7.37
C SER A 100 11.32 -28.15 -6.47
N GLU A 101 11.04 -27.27 -5.51
CA GLU A 101 9.88 -27.38 -4.62
C GLU A 101 8.60 -26.97 -5.35
N ILE A 102 8.65 -25.89 -6.12
CA ILE A 102 7.55 -25.42 -6.97
C ILE A 102 7.18 -26.50 -7.99
N GLU A 103 8.15 -27.09 -8.67
CA GLU A 103 7.92 -28.17 -9.64
C GLU A 103 7.25 -29.40 -9.01
N LYS A 104 7.64 -29.77 -7.78
CA LYS A 104 6.99 -30.86 -7.04
C LYS A 104 5.52 -30.52 -6.80
N ILE A 105 5.23 -29.32 -6.28
CA ILE A 105 3.86 -28.88 -5.97
C ILE A 105 2.98 -28.85 -7.23
N ILE A 106 3.51 -28.37 -8.37
CA ILE A 106 2.79 -28.31 -9.64
C ILE A 106 2.36 -29.72 -10.12
N LYS A 107 3.17 -30.74 -9.85
CA LYS A 107 2.89 -32.14 -10.26
C LYS A 107 1.91 -32.87 -9.34
N LEU A 108 1.60 -32.32 -8.16
CA LEU A 108 0.67 -32.95 -7.23
C LEU A 108 -0.76 -32.93 -7.75
N ASN A 109 -1.52 -33.98 -7.42
CA ASN A 109 -2.94 -34.01 -7.70
C ASN A 109 -3.73 -33.22 -6.66
N LYS A 110 -5.02 -32.97 -6.94
CA LYS A 110 -5.90 -32.16 -6.08
C LYS A 110 -5.94 -32.65 -4.63
N ASN A 111 -5.99 -33.97 -4.40
CA ASN A 111 -6.10 -34.54 -3.06
C ASN A 111 -4.79 -34.30 -2.27
N GLU A 112 -3.65 -34.53 -2.92
CA GLU A 112 -2.33 -34.28 -2.33
C GLU A 112 -2.13 -32.80 -1.99
N ILE A 113 -2.54 -31.88 -2.88
CA ILE A 113 -2.49 -30.43 -2.62
C ILE A 113 -3.38 -30.06 -1.43
N MET A 114 -4.59 -30.63 -1.35
CA MET A 114 -5.51 -30.38 -0.24
C MET A 114 -4.92 -30.84 1.10
N ASP A 115 -4.27 -32.00 1.12
CA ASP A 115 -3.67 -32.52 2.35
C ASP A 115 -2.41 -31.74 2.75
N LEU A 116 -1.59 -31.33 1.78
CA LEU A 116 -0.45 -30.43 2.03
C LEU A 116 -0.91 -29.08 2.58
N TYR A 117 -2.00 -28.51 2.04
CA TYR A 117 -2.57 -27.26 2.53
C TYR A 117 -3.14 -27.39 3.95
N LYS A 118 -3.84 -28.49 4.27
CA LYS A 118 -4.36 -28.75 5.62
C LYS A 118 -3.23 -28.88 6.65
N ASN A 119 -2.15 -29.56 6.27
CA ASN A 119 -1.00 -29.82 7.13
C ASN A 119 0.07 -28.71 7.07
N ARG A 120 -0.20 -27.61 6.38
CA ARG A 120 0.75 -26.50 6.30
C ARG A 120 0.98 -25.92 7.69
N LYS A 121 2.24 -25.64 8.02
CA LYS A 121 2.54 -24.75 9.14
C LYS A 121 2.17 -23.34 8.72
N ILE A 122 1.13 -22.79 9.35
CA ILE A 122 0.81 -21.37 9.21
C ILE A 122 1.89 -20.64 10.02
N GLU A 123 2.66 -19.78 9.36
CA GLU A 123 3.64 -18.92 10.03
C GLU A 123 2.90 -18.05 11.06
N ALA A 124 2.99 -18.43 12.33
CA ALA A 124 2.69 -17.56 13.45
C ALA A 124 4.03 -17.20 14.11
N GLU A 125 4.36 -15.92 14.11
CA GLU A 125 5.40 -15.29 14.94
C GLU A 125 6.84 -15.82 14.77
N GLU A 126 7.38 -15.85 13.56
CA GLU A 126 8.81 -15.53 13.47
C GLU A 126 8.92 -14.05 13.78
N GLU A 127 9.47 -13.71 14.97
CA GLU A 127 9.85 -12.35 15.35
C GLU A 127 10.51 -11.70 14.14
N GLY A 128 9.74 -10.84 13.46
CA GLY A 128 10.22 -10.13 12.31
C GLY A 128 11.48 -9.41 12.78
N LYS A 129 12.63 -9.75 12.19
CA LYS A 129 13.85 -8.97 12.39
C LYS A 129 13.49 -7.54 12.01
N GLY A 130 13.22 -6.73 13.03
CA GLY A 130 12.78 -5.35 12.91
C GLY A 130 13.71 -4.65 11.95
N GLY A 131 13.15 -4.17 10.85
CA GLY A 131 13.86 -3.22 10.01
C GLY A 131 13.81 -1.89 10.73
N ASP A 132 14.89 -1.53 11.40
CA ASP A 132 15.24 -0.12 11.66
C ASP A 132 15.32 0.65 10.33
#